data_AF-A0A3D8ICV8-F1
#
_entry.id   AF-A0A3D8ICV8-F1
#
_cell.length_a   1.000
_cell.length_b   1.000
_cell.length_c   1.000
_cell.angle_alpha   90.00
_cell.angle_beta   90.00
_cell.angle_gamma   90.00
#
_symmetry.space_group_name_H-M   'P 1'
#
loop_
_entity.id
_entity.type
_entity.pdbx_description
1 polymer ?
#
loop_
_entity_poly.entity_id
_entity_poly.type
_entity_poly.pdbx_seq_one_letter_code
_entity_poly.pdbx_strand_id
1 'polypeptide(L)'
;MKLFFFILVLTTACAGFDPFYYGQDSQSNEDLNLYGLMKERANINGKWYKVQTTFDAQNMRFKILKIQNNCVILEESSTQGLSTICLQKSKLLRN
;
A
#
# COMPACT_ATOMS: atom_id res chain seq x y z
N MET A 1 -29.93 5.40 -24.30
CA MET A 1 -29.54 4.31 -23.39
C MET A 1 -28.13 3.76 -23.60
N LYS A 2 -27.62 3.64 -24.85
CA LYS A 2 -26.26 3.14 -25.11
C LYS A 2 -25.12 3.99 -24.49
N LEU A 3 -25.28 5.31 -24.44
CA LEU A 3 -24.27 6.22 -23.87
C LEU A 3 -24.10 6.07 -22.35
N PHE A 4 -25.19 5.85 -21.61
CA PHE A 4 -25.14 5.62 -20.16
C PHE A 4 -24.44 4.31 -19.79
N PHE A 5 -24.64 3.25 -20.59
CA PHE A 5 -23.90 2.00 -20.41
C PHE A 5 -22.40 2.17 -20.63
N PHE A 6 -22.01 2.97 -21.63
CA PHE A 6 -20.60 3.22 -21.92
C PHE A 6 -19.91 3.99 -20.78
N ILE A 7 -20.59 5.00 -20.22
CA ILE A 7 -20.09 5.75 -19.06
C ILE A 7 -19.97 4.83 -17.83
N LEU A 8 -20.95 3.96 -17.59
CA LEU A 8 -20.91 3.01 -16.48
C LEU A 8 -19.70 2.06 -16.58
N VAL A 9 -19.44 1.50 -17.77
CA VAL A 9 -18.29 0.61 -18.03
C VAL A 9 -16.95 1.35 -17.91
N LEU A 10 -16.88 2.62 -18.32
CA LEU A 10 -15.65 3.41 -18.18
C LEU A 10 -15.34 3.73 -16.71
N THR A 11 -16.38 4.04 -15.91
CA THR A 11 -16.21 4.32 -14.48
C THR A 11 -15.75 3.11 -13.68
N THR A 12 -16.21 1.90 -14.01
CA THR A 12 -15.75 0.67 -13.33
C THR A 12 -14.33 0.29 -13.72
N ALA A 13 -13.93 0.52 -14.98
CA ALA A 13 -12.56 0.29 -15.43
C ALA A 13 -11.55 1.22 -14.74
N CYS A 14 -11.90 2.50 -14.52
CA CYS A 14 -11.05 3.44 -13.79
C CYS A 14 -11.00 3.17 -12.28
N ALA A 15 -12.06 2.60 -11.69
CA ALA A 15 -12.11 2.32 -10.25
C ALA A 15 -11.28 1.09 -9.85
N GLY A 16 -11.02 0.16 -10.78
CA GLY A 16 -10.21 -1.04 -10.55
C GLY A 16 -8.74 -0.91 -10.95
N PHE A 17 -8.37 0.14 -11.68
CA PHE A 17 -7.00 0.33 -12.16
C PHE A 17 -6.23 1.23 -11.18
N ASP A 18 -5.54 0.61 -10.23
CA ASP A 18 -4.51 1.31 -9.45
C ASP A 18 -3.21 1.28 -10.26
N PRO A 19 -2.75 2.40 -10.85
CA PRO A 19 -1.51 2.43 -11.62
C PRO A 19 -0.26 2.13 -10.77
N PHE A 20 -0.44 2.00 -9.44
CA PHE A 20 0.57 1.58 -8.48
C PHE A 20 0.27 0.19 -7.86
N TYR A 21 -0.62 -0.59 -8.45
CA TYR A 21 -0.79 -2.00 -8.10
C TYR A 21 0.30 -2.81 -8.80
N TYR A 22 1.36 -3.13 -8.06
CA TYR A 22 2.54 -3.82 -8.59
C TYR A 22 2.33 -5.32 -8.86
N GLY A 23 1.08 -5.81 -8.87
CA GLY A 23 0.78 -7.23 -9.01
C GLY A 23 1.33 -8.05 -7.84
N GLN A 24 0.89 -9.31 -7.72
CA GLN A 24 1.63 -10.27 -6.92
C GLN A 24 2.97 -10.54 -7.63
N ASP A 25 3.95 -9.66 -7.43
CA ASP A 25 5.33 -10.10 -7.48
C ASP A 25 5.45 -11.15 -6.37
N SER A 26 5.32 -12.40 -6.82
CA SER A 26 5.54 -13.64 -6.10
C SER A 26 7.02 -13.81 -5.80
N GLN A 27 7.64 -12.75 -5.25
CA GLN A 27 8.88 -12.86 -4.53
C GLN A 27 8.54 -13.13 -3.07
N SER A 28 9.01 -14.27 -2.63
CA SER A 28 9.17 -14.76 -1.27
C SER A 28 9.95 -13.80 -0.36
N ASN A 29 9.62 -12.52 -0.34
CA ASN A 29 10.16 -11.58 0.63
C ASN A 29 9.18 -11.55 1.78
N GLU A 30 9.56 -12.21 2.85
CA GLU A 30 8.97 -12.15 4.19
C GLU A 30 9.03 -10.74 4.80
N ASP A 31 9.19 -9.69 3.98
CA ASP A 31 9.39 -8.31 4.40
C ASP A 31 8.24 -7.40 3.91
N LEU A 32 7.81 -6.50 4.79
CA LEU A 32 6.85 -5.45 4.44
C LEU A 32 7.55 -4.35 3.64
N ASN A 33 7.10 -4.13 2.41
CA ASN A 33 7.66 -3.12 1.51
C ASN A 33 6.69 -1.94 1.34
N LEU A 34 7.23 -0.72 1.39
CA LEU A 34 6.50 0.52 1.15
C LEU A 34 6.81 1.04 -0.26
N TYR A 35 5.79 1.10 -1.11
CA TYR A 35 5.92 1.53 -2.50
C TYR A 35 5.42 2.94 -2.79
N GLY A 36 4.54 3.46 -1.93
CA GLY A 36 3.91 4.76 -2.17
C GLY A 36 3.32 5.37 -0.91
N LEU A 37 3.26 6.71 -0.88
CA LEU A 37 2.64 7.49 0.19
C LEU A 37 1.72 8.55 -0.40
N MET A 38 0.58 8.74 0.25
CA MET A 38 -0.33 9.86 0.08
C MET A 38 -0.65 10.44 1.47
N LYS A 39 -1.29 11.61 1.53
CA LYS A 39 -1.55 12.35 2.78
C LYS A 39 -2.07 11.47 3.94
N GLU A 40 -2.98 10.54 3.65
CA GLU A 40 -3.58 9.64 4.66
C GLU A 40 -3.52 8.17 4.26
N ARG A 41 -2.72 7.80 3.25
CA ARG A 41 -2.66 6.43 2.75
C ARG A 41 -1.23 5.98 2.46
N ALA A 42 -0.96 4.71 2.66
CA ALA A 42 0.30 4.07 2.35
C ALA A 42 0.06 2.84 1.45
N ASN A 43 0.90 2.67 0.42
CA ASN A 43 0.90 1.47 -0.41
C ASN A 43 1.91 0.48 0.17
N ILE A 44 1.39 -0.53 0.86
CA ILE A 44 2.18 -1.59 1.50
C ILE A 44 1.95 -2.87 0.69
N ASN A 45 3.03 -3.48 0.21
CA ASN A 45 2.99 -4.70 -0.60
C ASN A 45 2.01 -4.61 -1.80
N GLY A 46 1.94 -3.44 -2.44
CA GLY A 46 1.11 -3.20 -3.63
C GLY A 46 -0.34 -2.81 -3.32
N LYS A 47 -0.75 -2.73 -2.04
CA LYS A 47 -2.13 -2.37 -1.64
C LYS A 47 -2.16 -1.08 -0.83
N TRP A 48 -3.10 -0.19 -1.16
CA TRP A 48 -3.32 1.04 -0.42
C TRP A 48 -4.13 0.82 0.86
N TYR A 49 -3.59 1.28 1.98
CA TYR A 49 -4.23 1.28 3.28
C TYR A 49 -4.34 2.71 3.82
N LYS A 50 -5.39 3.01 4.58
CA LYS A 50 -5.55 4.30 5.25
C LYS A 50 -4.77 4.29 6.58
N VAL A 51 -4.25 5.42 7.02
CA VAL A 51 -3.67 5.54 8.37
C VAL A 51 -4.74 5.20 9.42
N GLN A 52 -4.34 4.60 10.54
CA GLN A 52 -5.18 4.02 11.60
C GLN A 52 -5.93 2.74 11.24
N THR A 53 -5.75 2.18 10.03
CA THR A 53 -6.32 0.86 9.69
C THR A 53 -5.40 -0.28 10.10
N THR A 54 -6.00 -1.45 10.32
CA THR A 54 -5.28 -2.71 10.50
C THR A 54 -5.29 -3.53 9.22
N PHE A 55 -4.25 -4.34 9.03
CA PHE A 55 -4.16 -5.30 7.94
C PHE A 55 -3.36 -6.53 8.38
N ASP A 56 -3.61 -7.64 7.70
CA ASP A 56 -2.92 -8.90 7.95
C ASP A 56 -1.83 -9.10 6.90
N ALA A 57 -0.63 -9.46 7.34
CA ALA A 57 0.52 -9.77 6.49
C ALA A 57 1.46 -10.73 7.24
N GLN A 58 2.07 -11.68 6.54
CA GLN A 58 3.06 -12.61 7.12
C GLN A 58 2.56 -13.35 8.37
N ASN A 59 1.29 -13.76 8.39
CA ASN A 59 0.62 -14.38 9.55
C ASN A 59 0.56 -13.50 10.82
N MET A 60 0.84 -12.21 10.70
CA MET A 60 0.74 -11.21 11.76
C MET A 60 -0.28 -10.13 11.39
N ARG A 61 -0.80 -9.44 12.41
CA ARG A 61 -1.71 -8.31 12.23
C ARG A 61 -1.00 -7.02 12.58
N PHE A 62 -0.99 -6.07 11.66
CA PHE A 62 -0.35 -4.77 11.82
C PHE A 62 -1.37 -3.64 11.84
N LYS A 63 -1.10 -2.60 12.62
CA LYS A 63 -1.83 -1.34 12.63
C LYS A 63 -0.94 -0.22 12.09
N ILE A 64 -1.46 0.57 11.17
CA ILE A 64 -0.75 1.74 10.64
C ILE A 64 -0.95 2.91 11.62
N LEU A 65 0.09 3.27 12.37
CA LEU A 65 -0.01 4.35 13.35
C LEU A 65 0.07 5.73 12.70
N LYS A 66 1.11 5.96 11.90
CA LYS A 66 1.32 7.26 11.24
C LYS A 66 2.25 7.14 10.04
N ILE A 67 2.12 8.11 9.15
CA ILE A 67 3.09 8.40 8.09
C ILE A 67 4.00 9.50 8.61
N GLN A 68 5.31 9.30 8.52
CA GLN A 68 6.30 10.29 8.92
C GLN A 68 7.40 10.35 7.84
N ASN A 69 7.54 11.53 7.22
CA ASN A 69 8.44 11.74 6.09
C ASN A 69 8.16 10.71 4.97
N ASN A 70 9.17 9.92 4.61
CA ASN A 70 9.08 8.87 3.59
C ASN A 70 8.87 7.47 4.20
N CYS A 71 8.39 7.38 5.44
CA CYS A 71 8.22 6.13 6.17
C CYS A 71 6.85 6.00 6.81
N VAL A 72 6.49 4.77 7.15
CA VAL A 72 5.28 4.39 7.87
C VAL A 72 5.70 3.67 9.15
N ILE A 73 5.08 4.06 10.26
CA ILE A 73 5.23 3.37 11.53
C ILE A 73 4.05 2.43 11.71
N LEU A 74 4.38 1.17 11.97
CA LEU A 74 3.45 0.07 12.16
C LEU A 74 3.57 -0.45 13.59
N GLU A 75 2.46 -0.93 14.11
CA GLU A 75 2.39 -1.65 15.39
C GLU A 75 1.88 -3.06 15.13
N GLU A 76 2.64 -4.07 15.55
CA GLU A 76 2.19 -5.45 15.53
C GLU A 76 1.19 -5.67 16.68
N SER A 77 -0.01 -6.17 16.36
CA SER A 77 -1.09 -6.27 17.35
C SER A 77 -0.84 -7.30 18.45
N SER A 78 -0.04 -8.34 18.17
CA SER A 78 0.23 -9.44 19.11
C SER A 78 1.29 -9.07 20.14
N THR A 79 2.36 -8.40 19.71
CA THR A 79 3.54 -8.08 20.52
C THR A 79 3.58 -6.62 20.96
N GLN A 80 2.73 -5.76 20.38
CA GLN A 80 2.83 -4.30 20.45
C GLN A 80 4.20 -3.78 19.97
N GLY A 81 4.91 -4.59 19.18
CA GLY A 81 6.19 -4.23 18.58
C GLY A 81 6.00 -3.13 17.55
N LEU A 82 6.85 -2.09 17.62
CA LEU A 82 6.89 -1.03 16.63
C LEU A 82 7.86 -1.40 15.51
N SER A 83 7.41 -1.33 14.28
CA SER A 83 8.25 -1.46 13.10
C SER A 83 8.11 -0.21 12.22
N THR A 84 9.18 0.12 11.50
CA THR A 84 9.20 1.26 10.59
C THR A 84 9.62 0.77 9.22
N ILE A 85 8.78 1.02 8.22
CA ILE A 85 9.08 0.72 6.81
C ILE A 85 9.18 2.03 6.03
N CYS A 86 10.19 2.14 5.17
CA CYS A 86 10.47 3.36 4.42
C CYS A 86 10.36 3.11 2.93
N LEU A 87 10.00 4.16 2.18
CA LEU A 87 9.98 4.14 0.72
C LEU A 87 11.38 3.76 0.25
N GLN A 88 11.46 2.71 -0.56
CA GLN A 88 12.73 2.36 -1.18
C GLN A 88 13.18 3.53 -2.08
N LYS A 89 14.43 3.96 -1.91
CA LYS A 89 15.03 4.94 -2.82
C LYS A 89 15.06 4.34 -4.21
N SER A 90 14.53 5.07 -5.20
CA SER A 90 14.61 4.67 -6.59
C SER A 90 16.07 4.38 -6.98
N LYS A 91 16.33 3.20 -7.53
CA LYS A 91 17.65 2.84 -8.08
C LYS A 91 18.06 3.73 -9.25
N LEU A 92 17.09 4.41 -9.90
CA LEU A 92 17.33 5.29 -11.04
C LEU A 92 17.96 6.65 -10.65
N LEU A 93 18.01 6.99 -9.37
CA LEU A 93 18.57 8.24 -8.87
C LEU A 93 19.95 8.07 -8.18
N ARG A 94 20.61 6.92 -8.33
CA ARG A 94 22.02 6.77 -7.96
C ARG A 94 22.90 7.30 -9.09
N ASN A 95 23.37 8.55 -8.94
CA ASN A 95 24.55 9.05 -9.64
C ASN A 95 25.79 8.29 -9.19
#